data_AF-A0A651GLX9-F1
#
_entry.id   AF-A0A651GLX9-F1
#
_cell.length_a   1.000
_cell.length_b   1.000
_cell.length_c   1.000
_cell.angle_alpha   90.00
_cell.angle_beta   90.00
_cell.angle_gamma   90.00
#
_symmetry.space_group_name_H-M   'P 1'
#
loop_
_entity.id
_entity.type
_entity.pdbx_description
1 polymer ?
#
loop_
_entity_poly.entity_id
_entity_poly.type
_entity_poly.pdbx_seq_one_letter_code
_entity_poly.pdbx_strand_id
1 'polypeptide(L)'
;MLDKVGYIAAGLGFTSIAASVAAWYTEKGPDAEENAHAERTGIFIGLWPQTFFALALIMFKLKDMGHDKDVKRLMDRLNNKIKDVETKGEEILDK
;
A
#
# COMPACT_ATOMS: atom_id res chain seq x y z
N MET A 1 -3.03 -0.50 16.10
CA MET A 1 -3.08 -1.15 14.77
C MET A 1 -2.86 -0.11 13.69
N LEU A 2 -3.54 1.02 13.79
CA LEU A 2 -3.34 2.18 12.91
C LEU A 2 -1.89 2.69 12.87
N ASP A 3 -1.19 2.65 14.01
CA ASP A 3 0.24 2.94 14.09
C ASP A 3 1.09 2.05 13.18
N LYS A 4 0.90 0.73 13.26
CA LYS A 4 1.65 -0.21 12.43
C LYS A 4 1.42 0.08 10.95
N VAL A 5 0.16 0.31 10.55
CA VAL A 5 -0.20 0.67 9.17
C VAL A 5 0.44 2.00 8.77
N GLY A 6 0.44 2.99 9.66
CA GLY A 6 1.10 4.28 9.43
C GLY A 6 2.59 4.15 9.20
N TYR A 7 3.29 3.35 10.02
CA TYR A 7 4.73 3.09 9.83
C TYR A 7 5.01 2.31 8.55
N ILE A 8 4.17 1.33 8.18
CA ILE A 8 4.28 0.62 6.90
C ILE A 8 4.14 1.59 5.73
N ALA A 9 3.12 2.46 5.76
CA ALA A 9 2.91 3.46 4.73
C ALA A 9 4.11 4.44 4.64
N ALA A 10 4.64 4.92 5.77
CA ALA A 10 5.84 5.76 5.76
C ALA A 10 7.05 5.03 5.15
N GLY A 11 7.25 3.76 5.53
CA GLY A 11 8.29 2.90 4.94
C GLY A 11 8.14 2.76 3.44
N LEU A 12 6.92 2.51 2.94
CA LEU A 12 6.63 2.45 1.50
C LEU A 12 6.95 3.77 0.79
N GLY A 13 6.73 4.91 1.44
CA GLY A 13 7.11 6.23 0.90
C GLY A 13 8.62 6.34 0.66
N PHE A 14 9.45 5.95 1.64
CA PHE A 14 10.90 5.93 1.48
C PHE A 14 11.36 4.87 0.46
N THR A 15 10.79 3.67 0.50
CA THR A 15 11.09 2.60 -0.45
C THR A 15 10.73 3.02 -1.87
N SER A 16 9.66 3.76 -2.08
CA SER A 16 9.24 4.25 -3.40
C SER A 16 10.25 5.25 -3.99
N ILE A 17 10.87 6.10 -3.16
CA ILE A 17 11.96 6.99 -3.61
C ILE A 17 13.17 6.15 -4.06
N ALA A 18 13.60 5.20 -3.22
CA ALA A 18 14.74 4.34 -3.56
C ALA A 18 14.46 3.49 -4.80
N ALA A 19 13.24 2.95 -4.91
CA ALA A 19 12.80 2.16 -6.05
C ALA A 19 12.72 2.97 -7.34
N SER A 20 12.33 4.25 -7.28
CA SER A 20 12.33 5.15 -8.43
C SER A 20 13.74 5.34 -9.01
N VAL A 21 14.73 5.60 -8.14
CA VAL A 21 16.13 5.75 -8.55
C VAL A 21 16.69 4.42 -9.05
N ALA A 22 16.40 3.32 -8.35
CA ALA A 22 16.85 2.00 -8.74
C ALA A 22 16.29 1.60 -10.11
N ALA A 23 15.00 1.78 -10.36
CA ALA A 23 14.34 1.47 -11.63
C ALA A 23 14.96 2.24 -12.79
N TRP A 24 15.13 3.57 -12.64
CA TRP A 24 15.82 4.37 -13.64
C TRP A 24 17.24 3.86 -13.90
N TYR A 25 17.99 3.55 -12.84
CA TYR A 25 19.37 3.09 -12.97
C TYR A 25 19.48 1.72 -13.65
N THR A 26 18.51 0.83 -13.44
CA THR A 26 18.48 -0.50 -14.07
C THR A 26 18.00 -0.47 -15.51
N GLU A 27 17.14 0.47 -15.87
CA GLU A 27 16.49 0.53 -17.19
C GLU A 27 17.18 1.49 -18.17
N LYS A 28 17.98 2.45 -17.67
CA LYS A 28 18.71 3.38 -18.54
C LYS A 28 19.68 2.62 -19.46
N GLY A 29 19.85 3.14 -20.67
CA GLY A 29 20.63 2.50 -21.71
C GLY A 29 21.41 3.49 -22.58
N PRO A 30 22.21 3.01 -23.54
CA PRO A 30 22.93 3.87 -24.48
C PRO A 30 22.02 4.67 -25.41
N ASP A 31 20.81 4.18 -25.69
CA ASP A 31 19.91 4.80 -26.66
C ASP A 31 18.97 5.83 -26.02
N ALA A 32 18.58 6.83 -26.82
CA ALA A 32 17.67 7.89 -26.36
C ALA A 32 16.27 7.34 -26.02
N GLU A 33 15.82 6.31 -26.72
CA GLU A 33 14.53 5.68 -26.47
C GLU A 33 14.52 4.90 -25.14
N GLU A 34 15.58 4.15 -24.86
CA GLU A 34 15.76 3.42 -23.60
C GLU A 34 15.81 4.38 -22.40
N ASN A 35 16.54 5.49 -22.54
CA ASN A 35 16.58 6.52 -21.50
C ASN A 35 15.21 7.18 -21.27
N ALA A 36 14.49 7.51 -22.34
CA ALA A 36 13.14 8.06 -22.22
C ALA A 36 12.16 7.08 -21.55
N HIS A 37 12.33 5.77 -21.76
CA HIS A 37 11.56 4.75 -21.05
C HIS A 37 11.91 4.72 -19.55
N ALA A 38 13.21 4.63 -19.22
CA ALA A 38 13.70 4.60 -17.85
C ALA A 38 13.26 5.84 -17.03
N GLU A 39 13.29 7.02 -17.64
CA GLU A 39 12.79 8.26 -17.03
C GLU A 39 11.29 8.19 -16.72
N ARG A 40 10.46 7.66 -17.63
CA ARG A 40 9.02 7.51 -17.40
C ARG A 40 8.72 6.53 -16.28
N THR A 41 9.40 5.38 -16.25
CA THR A 41 9.25 4.40 -15.17
C THR A 41 9.68 4.99 -13.83
N GLY A 42 10.85 5.65 -13.79
CA GLY A 42 11.36 6.33 -12.62
C GLY A 42 10.40 7.38 -12.08
N ILE A 43 9.88 8.27 -12.94
CA ILE A 43 8.89 9.29 -12.57
C ILE A 43 7.60 8.64 -12.07
N PHE A 44 7.08 7.63 -12.77
CA PHE A 44 5.84 6.95 -12.35
C PHE A 44 5.95 6.39 -10.94
N ILE A 45 7.05 5.71 -10.61
CA ILE A 45 7.31 5.20 -9.26
C ILE A 45 7.54 6.36 -8.28
N GLY A 46 8.28 7.39 -8.71
CA GLY A 46 8.59 8.60 -7.93
C GLY A 46 7.40 9.51 -7.62
N LEU A 47 6.24 9.26 -8.25
CA LEU A 47 4.97 9.92 -7.99
C LEU A 47 4.10 9.18 -6.95
N TRP A 48 4.59 8.14 -6.29
CA TRP A 48 3.89 7.49 -5.18
C TRP A 48 4.31 7.92 -3.74
N PRO A 49 5.52 8.45 -3.47
CA PRO A 49 5.95 8.77 -2.11
C PRO A 49 5.00 9.70 -1.36
N GLN A 50 4.52 10.78 -1.98
CA GLN A 50 3.62 11.73 -1.32
C GLN A 50 2.27 11.09 -0.92
N THR A 51 1.78 10.11 -1.69
CA THR A 51 0.56 9.36 -1.37
C THR A 51 0.79 8.46 -0.17
N PHE A 52 1.91 7.73 -0.14
CA PHE A 52 2.26 6.89 0.99
C PHE A 52 2.48 7.70 2.28
N PHE A 53 3.15 8.85 2.20
CA PHE A 53 3.32 9.73 3.35
C PHE A 53 1.99 10.36 3.80
N ALA A 54 1.12 10.76 2.89
CA ALA A 54 -0.22 11.25 3.24
C ALA A 54 -1.04 10.16 3.98
N LEU A 55 -0.99 8.91 3.50
CA LEU A 55 -1.61 7.79 4.20
C LEU A 55 -1.02 7.60 5.60
N ALA A 56 0.29 7.65 5.75
CA ALA A 56 0.95 7.54 7.05
C ALA A 56 0.44 8.60 8.03
N LEU A 57 0.39 9.87 7.60
CA LEU A 57 -0.10 11.00 8.40
C LEU A 57 -1.57 10.81 8.80
N ILE A 58 -2.43 10.38 7.87
CA ILE A 58 -3.84 10.11 8.16
C ILE A 58 -3.98 9.01 9.20
N MET A 59 -3.20 7.93 9.09
CA MET A 59 -3.27 6.81 10.03
C MET A 59 -2.80 7.21 11.43
N PHE A 60 -1.72 7.99 11.54
CA PHE A 60 -1.27 8.53 12.83
C PHE A 60 -2.31 9.47 13.43
N LYS A 61 -2.89 10.36 12.62
CA LYS A 61 -3.95 11.27 13.07
C LYS A 61 -5.19 10.52 13.56
N LEU A 62 -5.62 9.46 12.87
CA LEU A 62 -6.75 8.63 13.30
C LEU A 62 -6.47 7.90 14.61
N LYS A 63 -5.23 7.44 14.81
CA LYS A 63 -4.80 6.86 16.08
C LYS A 63 -4.88 7.88 17.21
N ASP A 64 -4.38 9.10 16.98
CA ASP A 64 -4.36 10.16 18.00
C ASP A 64 -5.78 10.61 18.39
N MET A 65 -6.72 10.57 17.45
CA MET A 65 -8.15 10.81 17.72
C MET A 65 -8.86 9.63 18.43
N GLY A 66 -8.15 8.52 18.71
CA GLY A 66 -8.70 7.38 19.44
C GLY A 66 -9.52 6.39 18.60
N HIS A 67 -9.53 6.52 17.26
CA HIS A 67 -10.31 5.66 16.36
C HIS A 67 -9.75 4.23 16.21
N ASP A 68 -8.66 3.86 16.90
CA ASP A 68 -8.10 2.49 16.81
C ASP A 68 -9.10 1.41 17.25
N LYS A 69 -10.02 1.75 18.18
CA LYS A 69 -11.10 0.83 18.62
C LYS A 69 -12.13 0.58 17.51
N ASP A 70 -12.52 1.62 16.78
CA ASP A 70 -13.52 1.49 15.72
C ASP A 70 -12.98 0.69 14.54
N VAL A 71 -11.71 0.89 14.20
CA VAL A 71 -11.04 0.09 13.16
C VAL A 71 -10.97 -1.39 13.57
N LYS A 72 -10.65 -1.70 14.84
CA LYS A 72 -10.70 -3.09 15.33
C LYS A 72 -12.10 -3.69 15.19
N ARG A 73 -13.15 -2.97 15.60
CA ARG A 73 -14.54 -3.42 15.46
C ARG A 73 -14.97 -3.64 14.02
N LEU A 74 -14.43 -2.87 13.07
CA LEU A 74 -14.68 -3.06 11.65
C LEU A 74 -13.97 -4.31 11.13
N MET A 75 -12.71 -4.54 11.54
CA MET A 75 -11.96 -5.74 11.15
C MET A 75 -12.62 -7.02 11.69
N ASP A 76 -13.09 -7.02 12.94
CA ASP A 76 -13.80 -8.17 13.52
C ASP A 76 -15.07 -8.49 12.73
N ARG A 77 -15.83 -7.45 12.33
CA ARG A 77 -17.02 -7.60 11.50
C ARG A 77 -16.69 -8.15 10.11
N LEU A 78 -15.61 -7.67 9.50
CA LEU A 78 -15.18 -8.14 8.19
C LEU A 78 -14.76 -9.61 8.26
N ASN A 79 -14.00 -10.00 9.29
CA ASN A 79 -13.52 -11.37 9.47
C ASN A 79 -14.67 -12.35 9.70
N ASN A 80 -15.67 -11.98 10.50
CA ASN A 80 -16.87 -12.79 10.69
C ASN A 80 -17.63 -12.95 9.36
N LYS A 81 -17.78 -11.87 8.58
CA LYS A 81 -18.47 -11.93 7.30
C LYS A 81 -17.71 -12.79 6.26
N ILE A 82 -16.38 -12.75 6.26
CA ILE A 82 -15.55 -13.61 5.41
C ILE A 82 -15.79 -15.08 5.77
N LYS A 83 -15.77 -15.43 7.05
CA LYS A 83 -16.06 -16.80 7.51
C LYS A 83 -17.46 -17.28 7.11
N ASP A 84 -18.47 -16.43 7.28
CA ASP A 84 -19.84 -16.78 6.87
C ASP A 84 -19.94 -17.05 5.37
N VAL A 85 -19.17 -16.34 4.54
CA VAL A 85 -19.12 -16.54 3.09
C VAL A 85 -18.35 -17.80 2.73
N GLU A 86 -17.24 -18.07 3.41
CA GLU A 86 -16.43 -19.28 3.23
C GLU A 86 -17.26 -20.54 3.53
N THR A 87 -17.95 -20.59 4.67
CA THR A 87 -18.84 -21.70 5.04
C THR A 87 -19.96 -21.90 4.03
N LYS A 88 -20.58 -20.82 3.53
CA LYS A 88 -21.61 -20.93 2.48
C LYS A 88 -21.05 -21.41 1.15
N GLY A 89 -19.82 -21.05 0.82
CA GLY A 89 -19.13 -21.53 -0.38
C GLY A 89 -18.88 -23.03 -0.32
N GLU A 90 -18.39 -23.53 0.82
CA GLU A 90 -18.19 -24.96 1.07
C GLU A 90 -19.52 -25.73 0.97
N GLU A 91 -20.61 -25.23 1.57
CA GLU A 91 -21.94 -25.84 1.45
C GLU A 91 -22.51 -25.91 0.02
N ILE A 92 -22.03 -25.04 -0.89
CA ILE A 92 -22.44 -25.05 -2.31
C ILE A 92 -21.56 -26.00 -3.13
N LEU A 93 -20.29 -26.15 -2.78
CA LEU A 93 -19.35 -27.02 -3.48
C LEU A 93 -19.50 -28.51 -3.09
N ASP A 94 -20.01 -28.80 -1.89
CA ASP A 94 -20.28 -30.16 -1.40
C ASP A 94 -21.69 -30.70 -1.79
N LYS A 95 -22.45 -29.98 -2.63
CA LYS A 95 -23.75 -30.40 -3.18
C LYS A 95 -23.67 -30.71 -4.67
#